data_AF-A0A072UG45-F1
#
_entry.id   AF-A0A072UG45-F1
#
_cell.length_a   1.000
_cell.length_b   1.000
_cell.length_c   1.000
_cell.angle_alpha   90.00
_cell.angle_beta   90.00
_cell.angle_gamma   90.00
#
_symmetry.space_group_name_H-M   'P 1'
#
loop_
_entity.id
_entity.type
_entity.pdbx_description
1 polymer ?
#
loop_
_entity_poly.entity_id
_entity_poly.type
_entity_poly.pdbx_seq_one_letter_code
_entity_poly.pdbx_strand_id
1 'polypeptide(L)'
;MVSLSKFALSVSMLLAIIFVFQLKGGNSFSILKPVVHMYITNNLTNGEQLGVHCKDKDHDIGYRAIHFQEPYAFTFRPAFFISNTLYFCGFNFGSESHYFDVYVQDRDEKAVDKECHWQINKYGPCRVNVLVNPNSIECFPWPSD
;
A
#
# COMPACT_ATOMS: atom_id res chain seq x y z
N MET A 1 40.30 28.24 -8.10
CA MET A 1 39.84 28.11 -9.50
C MET A 1 39.94 26.64 -9.88
N VAL A 2 38.85 25.87 -9.83
CA VAL A 2 38.86 24.49 -10.34
C VAL A 2 38.95 24.59 -11.85
N SER A 3 40.02 24.04 -12.42
CA SER A 3 40.22 24.03 -13.89
C SER A 3 39.03 23.35 -14.55
N LEU A 4 38.51 23.96 -15.61
CA LEU A 4 37.42 23.44 -16.45
C LEU A 4 37.68 21.98 -16.88
N SER A 5 38.95 21.62 -17.06
CA SER A 5 39.40 20.26 -17.35
C SER A 5 39.16 19.26 -16.21
N LYS A 6 39.36 19.66 -14.95
CA LYS A 6 39.11 18.80 -13.78
C LYS A 6 37.62 18.58 -13.55
N PHE A 7 36.82 19.62 -13.78
CA PHE A 7 35.36 19.51 -13.74
C PHE A 7 34.84 18.59 -14.85
N ALA A 8 35.31 18.77 -16.09
CA ALA A 8 34.95 17.91 -17.22
C ALA A 8 35.36 16.44 -17.00
N LEU A 9 36.56 16.20 -16.44
CA LEU A 9 37.02 14.84 -16.09
C LEU A 9 36.14 14.19 -15.01
N SER A 10 35.76 14.95 -13.98
CA SER A 10 34.86 14.46 -12.92
C SER A 10 33.48 14.11 -13.46
N VAL A 11 32.91 14.95 -14.33
CA VAL A 11 31.60 14.72 -14.95
C VAL A 11 31.66 13.52 -15.91
N SER A 12 32.72 13.42 -16.71
CA SER A 12 32.96 12.28 -17.61
C SER A 12 33.08 10.96 -16.84
N MET A 13 33.78 10.96 -15.70
CA MET A 13 33.92 9.79 -14.84
C MET A 13 32.57 9.36 -14.23
N LEU A 14 31.74 10.32 -13.78
CA LEU A 14 30.38 10.04 -13.29
C LEU A 14 29.48 9.46 -14.38
N LEU A 15 29.53 10.01 -15.60
CA LEU A 15 28.75 9.51 -16.75
C LEU A 15 29.18 8.10 -17.16
N ALA A 16 30.48 7.80 -17.15
CA ALA A 16 31.01 6.47 -17.43
C ALA A 16 30.56 5.44 -16.37
N ILE A 17 30.54 5.82 -15.09
CA ILE A 17 30.02 4.97 -14.00
C ILE A 17 28.54 4.67 -14.24
N ILE A 18 27.71 5.68 -14.54
CA ILE A 18 26.29 5.50 -14.85
C ILE A 18 26.11 4.57 -16.06
N PHE A 19 26.89 4.76 -17.13
CA PHE A 19 26.82 3.91 -18.33
C PHE A 19 27.20 2.45 -18.06
N VAL A 20 28.23 2.20 -17.25
CA VAL A 20 28.62 0.84 -16.84
C VAL A 20 27.54 0.16 -15.99
N PHE A 21 26.79 0.92 -15.17
CA PHE A 21 25.64 0.37 -14.44
C PHE A 21 24.50 -0.08 -15.37
N GLN A 22 24.30 0.57 -16.52
CA GLN A 22 23.27 0.18 -17.50
C GLN A 22 23.64 -1.07 -18.32
N LEU A 23 24.93 -1.42 -18.41
CA LEU A 23 25.41 -2.56 -19.19
C LEU A 23 25.33 -3.91 -18.45
N LYS A 24 25.06 -3.92 -17.14
CA LYS A 24 24.77 -5.16 -16.42
C LYS A 24 23.32 -5.55 -16.69
N GLY A 25 23.14 -6.55 -17.55
CA GLY A 25 21.95 -7.39 -17.78
C GLY A 25 20.63 -6.85 -17.21
N GLY A 26 19.79 -6.34 -18.11
CA GLY A 26 18.56 -5.61 -17.82
C GLY A 26 17.57 -6.32 -16.90
N ASN A 27 17.71 -6.06 -15.61
CA ASN A 27 16.54 -5.74 -14.81
C ASN A 27 16.37 -4.23 -14.96
N SER A 28 15.33 -3.77 -15.65
CA SER A 28 14.94 -2.37 -15.61
C SER A 28 14.88 -1.94 -14.15
N PHE A 29 15.81 -1.08 -13.71
CA PHE A 29 15.69 -0.40 -12.44
C PHE A 29 14.45 0.49 -12.54
N SER A 30 13.30 -0.07 -12.17
CA SER A 30 12.06 0.70 -12.08
C SER A 30 12.23 1.67 -10.91
N ILE A 31 12.37 2.95 -11.24
CA ILE A 31 12.39 4.06 -10.27
C ILE A 31 11.02 4.18 -9.56
N LEU A 32 10.00 3.48 -10.04
CA LEU A 32 8.66 3.45 -9.45
C LEU A 32 8.39 2.09 -8.81
N LYS A 33 7.81 2.12 -7.60
CA LYS A 33 7.21 0.94 -6.98
C LYS A 33 6.02 0.45 -7.82
N PRO A 34 5.72 -0.86 -7.80
CA PRO A 34 4.51 -1.39 -8.41
C PRO A 34 3.25 -0.69 -7.89
N VAL A 35 2.20 -0.66 -8.72
CA VAL A 35 0.86 -0.22 -8.28
C VAL A 35 0.32 -1.27 -7.31
N VAL A 36 -0.24 -0.80 -6.19
CA VAL A 36 -0.97 -1.60 -5.22
C VAL A 36 -2.47 -1.42 -5.48
N HIS A 37 -3.17 -2.54 -5.49
CA HIS A 37 -4.61 -2.65 -5.60
C HIS A 37 -5.18 -3.03 -4.24
N MET A 38 -5.96 -2.14 -3.64
CA MET A 38 -6.61 -2.35 -2.36
C MET A 38 -8.02 -2.90 -2.60
N TYR A 39 -8.36 -3.96 -1.86
CA TYR A 39 -9.69 -4.55 -1.83
C TYR A 39 -10.13 -4.70 -0.38
N ILE A 40 -11.26 -4.10 -0.04
CA ILE A 40 -11.89 -4.18 1.28
C ILE A 40 -13.27 -4.78 1.09
N THR A 41 -13.51 -5.93 1.71
CA THR A 41 -14.75 -6.68 1.54
C THR A 41 -15.49 -6.78 2.87
N ASN A 42 -16.81 -6.60 2.81
CA ASN A 42 -17.67 -6.80 3.96
C ASN A 42 -17.86 -8.30 4.23
N ASN A 43 -17.40 -8.77 5.40
CA ASN A 43 -17.55 -10.15 5.86
C ASN A 43 -18.42 -10.24 7.14
N LEU A 44 -19.30 -9.27 7.35
CA LEU A 44 -20.28 -9.29 8.44
C LEU A 44 -21.40 -10.29 8.12
N THR A 45 -21.40 -11.43 8.81
CA THR A 45 -22.32 -12.55 8.53
C THR A 45 -23.73 -12.34 9.07
N ASN A 46 -23.98 -11.26 9.83
CA ASN A 46 -25.29 -10.85 10.33
C ASN A 46 -26.12 -10.08 9.28
N GLY A 47 -25.59 -9.86 8.08
CA GLY A 47 -26.29 -9.18 6.99
C GLY A 47 -26.24 -7.65 7.06
N GLU A 48 -25.41 -7.08 7.94
CA GLU A 48 -25.22 -5.63 8.01
C GLU A 48 -24.49 -5.09 6.78
N GLN A 49 -24.92 -3.93 6.30
CA GLN A 49 -24.13 -3.11 5.38
C GLN A 49 -22.94 -2.50 6.12
N LEU A 50 -21.81 -2.43 5.43
CA LEU A 50 -20.59 -1.82 5.96
C LEU A 50 -20.37 -0.47 5.28
N GLY A 51 -20.43 0.60 6.04
CA GLY A 51 -19.96 1.92 5.60
C GLY A 51 -18.43 1.97 5.65
N VAL A 52 -17.78 2.27 4.53
CA VAL A 52 -16.32 2.38 4.40
C VAL A 52 -15.97 3.77 3.88
N HIS A 53 -15.08 4.47 4.58
CA HIS A 53 -14.50 5.74 4.13
C HIS A 53 -12.99 5.71 4.27
N CYS A 54 -12.26 5.72 3.16
CA CYS A 54 -10.80 5.67 3.15
C CYS A 54 -10.19 6.97 2.66
N LYS A 55 -9.00 7.30 3.18
CA LYS A 55 -8.17 8.41 2.70
C LYS A 55 -6.69 8.16 2.99
N ASP A 56 -5.83 8.91 2.30
CA ASP A 56 -4.45 9.16 2.74
C ASP A 56 -4.35 10.57 3.34
N LYS A 57 -3.13 11.08 3.48
CA LYS A 57 -2.88 12.44 3.98
C LYS A 57 -3.43 13.54 3.06
N ASP A 58 -3.37 13.33 1.75
CA ASP A 58 -3.55 14.36 0.73
C ASP A 58 -4.80 14.12 -0.14
N HIS A 59 -5.35 12.91 -0.14
CA HIS A 59 -6.44 12.46 -1.01
C HIS A 59 -7.51 11.72 -0.22
N ASP A 60 -8.76 12.14 -0.42
CA ASP A 60 -9.94 11.44 0.05
C ASP A 60 -10.43 10.48 -1.04
N ILE A 61 -10.51 9.18 -0.74
CA ILE A 61 -11.04 8.17 -1.67
C ILE A 61 -12.58 8.18 -1.67
N GLY A 62 -13.18 8.61 -0.56
CA GLY A 62 -14.62 8.79 -0.40
C GLY A 62 -15.32 7.66 0.36
N TYR A 63 -16.59 7.89 0.67
CA TYR A 63 -17.44 6.97 1.40
C TYR A 63 -18.26 6.08 0.46
N ARG A 64 -18.41 4.80 0.79
CA ARG A 64 -19.45 3.91 0.23
C ARG A 64 -19.99 2.96 1.30
N ALA A 65 -21.28 2.66 1.21
CA ALA A 65 -21.87 1.52 1.91
C ALA A 65 -21.82 0.30 0.99
N ILE A 66 -21.24 -0.80 1.46
CA ILE A 66 -21.05 -2.04 0.70
C ILE A 66 -21.80 -3.21 1.35
N HIS A 67 -22.45 -4.02 0.51
CA HIS A 67 -23.15 -5.24 0.94
C HIS A 67 -22.18 -6.38 1.26
N PHE A 68 -22.70 -7.46 1.84
CA PHE A 68 -21.92 -8.67 2.10
C PHE A 68 -21.23 -9.16 0.81
N GLN A 69 -19.92 -9.40 0.90
CA GLN A 69 -19.04 -9.79 -0.22
C GLN A 69 -18.90 -8.76 -1.36
N GLU A 70 -19.47 -7.56 -1.23
CA GLU A 70 -19.22 -6.46 -2.17
C GLU A 70 -17.86 -5.81 -1.87
N PRO A 71 -16.99 -5.59 -2.87
CA PRO A 71 -15.70 -4.98 -2.65
C PRO A 71 -15.73 -3.44 -2.74
N TYR A 72 -15.11 -2.78 -1.78
CA TYR A 72 -14.62 -1.41 -1.90
C TYR A 72 -13.16 -1.46 -2.39
N ALA A 73 -12.88 -0.86 -3.54
CA ALA A 73 -11.55 -0.93 -4.15
C ALA A 73 -11.02 0.44 -4.60
N PHE A 74 -9.69 0.58 -4.52
CA PHE A 74 -8.92 1.70 -5.06
C PHE A 74 -7.47 1.27 -5.32
N THR A 75 -6.71 2.10 -6.04
CA THR A 75 -5.30 1.82 -6.36
C THR A 75 -4.42 3.00 -6.00
N PHE A 76 -3.16 2.72 -5.69
CA PHE A 76 -2.16 3.73 -5.37
C PHE A 76 -0.75 3.22 -5.69
N ARG A 77 0.23 4.12 -5.69
CA ARG A 77 1.64 3.77 -5.82
C ARG A 77 2.38 4.13 -4.53
N PRO A 78 3.02 3.17 -3.84
CA PRO A 78 3.83 3.46 -2.68
C PRO A 78 5.03 4.35 -3.01
N ALA A 79 5.50 5.10 -2.02
CA ALA A 79 6.67 5.94 -2.15
C ALA A 79 7.94 5.11 -2.38
N PHE A 80 8.80 5.57 -3.28
CA PHE A 80 9.99 4.79 -3.66
C PHE A 80 11.18 4.99 -2.72
N PHE A 81 11.44 6.23 -2.28
CA PHE A 81 12.67 6.59 -1.55
C PHE A 81 12.53 6.50 -0.03
N ILE A 82 11.45 7.02 0.52
CA ILE A 82 11.17 7.02 1.95
C ILE A 82 9.81 6.38 2.13
N SER A 83 9.74 5.34 2.95
CA SER A 83 8.50 4.65 3.26
C SER A 83 7.61 5.56 4.10
N ASN A 84 6.58 6.11 3.46
CA ASN A 84 5.66 7.06 4.10
C ASN A 84 4.24 6.98 3.53
N THR A 85 3.95 5.96 2.72
CA THR A 85 2.60 5.74 2.20
C THR A 85 1.72 5.12 3.28
N LEU A 86 0.63 5.81 3.61
CA LEU A 86 -0.34 5.44 4.63
C LEU A 86 -1.74 5.62 4.07
N TYR A 87 -2.54 4.56 4.07
CA TYR A 87 -3.98 4.64 3.85
C TYR A 87 -4.71 4.11 5.07
N PHE A 88 -5.78 4.82 5.42
CA PHE A 88 -6.58 4.49 6.57
C PHE A 88 -8.06 4.66 6.28
N CYS A 89 -8.87 3.87 6.97
CA CYS A 89 -10.29 3.80 6.73
C CYS A 89 -11.08 3.83 8.03
N GLY A 90 -12.22 4.53 7.98
CA GLY A 90 -13.30 4.38 8.94
C GLY A 90 -14.30 3.32 8.47
N PHE A 91 -14.80 2.55 9.43
CA PHE A 91 -15.75 1.45 9.24
C PHE A 91 -16.95 1.66 10.15
N ASN A 92 -18.16 1.67 9.59
CA ASN A 92 -19.39 1.84 10.34
C ASN A 92 -20.35 0.70 10.01
N PHE A 93 -20.82 0.00 11.04
CA PHE A 93 -21.82 -1.07 10.92
C PHE A 93 -22.59 -1.19 12.23
N GLY A 94 -23.91 -1.39 12.13
CA GLY A 94 -24.79 -1.34 13.29
C GLY A 94 -24.66 -0.01 14.05
N SER A 95 -24.25 -0.08 15.31
CA SER A 95 -23.95 1.05 16.19
C SER A 95 -22.45 1.22 16.48
N GLU A 96 -21.59 0.47 15.78
CA GLU A 96 -20.15 0.47 15.96
C GLU A 96 -19.47 1.35 14.91
N SER A 97 -18.44 2.08 15.34
CA SER A 97 -17.57 2.86 14.45
C SER A 97 -16.13 2.55 14.82
N HIS A 98 -15.35 2.11 13.83
CA HIS A 98 -13.96 1.70 14.00
C HIS A 98 -13.07 2.39 12.99
N TYR A 99 -11.81 2.55 13.34
CA TYR A 99 -10.78 3.06 12.45
C TYR A 99 -9.64 2.04 12.30
N PHE A 100 -9.06 1.94 11.12
CA PHE A 100 -7.88 1.10 10.91
C PHE A 100 -6.99 1.60 9.77
N ASP A 101 -5.67 1.51 9.97
CA ASP A 101 -4.67 1.75 8.94
C ASP A 101 -4.57 0.53 8.02
N VAL A 102 -5.34 0.54 6.93
CA VAL A 102 -5.42 -0.56 5.96
C VAL A 102 -4.17 -0.72 5.10
N TYR A 103 -3.34 0.33 5.03
CA TYR A 103 -2.01 0.23 4.42
C TYR A 103 -0.98 1.06 5.18
N VAL A 104 0.05 0.41 5.73
CA VAL A 104 1.24 1.04 6.29
C VAL A 104 2.42 0.49 5.51
N GLN A 105 3.10 1.32 4.72
CA GLN A 105 4.10 0.85 3.76
C GLN A 105 5.18 -0.05 4.39
N ASP A 106 5.71 0.31 5.56
CA ASP A 106 6.72 -0.50 6.26
C ASP A 106 6.21 -1.87 6.73
N ARG A 107 4.93 -1.95 7.10
CA ARG A 107 4.25 -3.19 7.53
C ARG A 107 3.92 -4.08 6.33
N ASP A 108 3.49 -3.47 5.22
CA ASP A 108 2.72 -4.15 4.19
C ASP A 108 3.51 -4.44 2.92
N GLU A 109 4.51 -3.62 2.58
CA GLU A 109 5.36 -3.82 1.39
C GLU A 109 5.98 -5.23 1.32
N LYS A 110 6.19 -5.88 2.46
CA LYS A 110 6.78 -7.23 2.55
C LYS A 110 5.72 -8.34 2.67
N ALA A 111 4.48 -8.00 2.99
CA ALA A 111 3.39 -8.95 3.23
C ALA A 111 2.48 -9.11 2.01
N VAL A 112 2.31 -8.04 1.24
CA VAL A 112 1.48 -7.98 0.04
C VAL A 112 2.31 -7.56 -1.18
N ASP A 113 2.09 -8.20 -2.32
CA ASP A 113 2.76 -7.86 -3.58
C ASP A 113 2.05 -6.66 -4.23
N LYS A 114 1.12 -6.93 -5.15
CA LYS A 114 0.33 -5.91 -5.87
C LYS A 114 -1.10 -5.84 -5.40
N GLU A 115 -1.56 -6.84 -4.66
CA GLU A 115 -2.95 -6.91 -4.19
C GLU A 115 -2.98 -7.04 -2.68
N CYS A 116 -3.75 -6.15 -2.05
CA CYS A 116 -3.98 -6.13 -0.61
C CYS A 116 -5.46 -6.38 -0.37
N HIS A 117 -5.79 -7.57 0.12
CA HIS A 117 -7.16 -8.01 0.35
C HIS A 117 -7.46 -8.01 1.84
N TRP A 118 -8.43 -7.20 2.24
CA TRP A 118 -8.96 -7.10 3.59
C TRP A 118 -10.41 -7.60 3.66
N GLN A 119 -10.69 -8.39 4.67
CA GLN A 119 -12.03 -8.80 5.07
C GLN A 119 -12.37 -8.13 6.39
N ILE A 120 -13.44 -7.34 6.41
CA ILE A 120 -13.89 -6.67 7.62
C ILE A 120 -14.88 -7.57 8.34
N ASN A 121 -14.51 -7.94 9.57
CA ASN A 121 -15.32 -8.77 10.46
C ASN A 121 -15.70 -7.96 11.70
N LYS A 122 -16.66 -8.48 12.47
CA LYS A 122 -17.08 -7.86 13.74
C LYS A 122 -15.91 -7.60 14.70
N TYR A 123 -14.97 -8.53 14.80
CA TYR A 123 -13.87 -8.45 15.77
C TYR A 123 -12.62 -7.72 15.26
N GLY A 124 -12.59 -7.38 13.97
CA GLY A 124 -11.41 -6.76 13.39
C GLY A 124 -11.25 -7.00 11.89
N PRO A 125 -10.34 -6.25 11.25
CA PRO A 125 -9.97 -6.48 9.87
C PRO A 125 -9.00 -7.67 9.78
N CYS A 126 -9.21 -8.51 8.76
CA CYS A 126 -8.35 -9.65 8.46
C CYS A 126 -7.78 -9.50 7.06
N ARG A 127 -6.47 -9.66 6.90
CA ARG A 127 -5.75 -9.55 5.64
C ARG A 127 -5.37 -10.92 5.11
N VAL A 128 -5.51 -11.12 3.80
CA VAL A 128 -4.93 -12.28 3.10
C VAL A 128 -3.44 -12.02 2.84
N ASN A 129 -2.58 -12.87 3.38
CA ASN A 129 -1.16 -12.83 3.09
C ASN A 129 -0.87 -13.50 1.75
N VAL A 130 -0.17 -12.79 0.88
CA VAL A 130 0.22 -13.30 -0.44
C VAL A 130 1.67 -13.76 -0.46
N LEU A 131 2.55 -13.07 0.29
CA LEU A 131 4.00 -13.26 0.18
C LEU A 131 4.64 -14.12 1.28
N VAL A 132 4.28 -13.91 2.54
CA VAL A 132 4.93 -14.58 3.69
C VAL A 132 4.43 -16.01 3.83
N ASN A 133 3.10 -16.17 3.87
CA ASN A 133 2.40 -17.43 4.01
C ASN A 133 1.20 -17.38 3.05
N PRO A 134 1.37 -17.79 1.79
CA PRO A 134 0.34 -17.64 0.77
C PRO A 134 -1.01 -18.22 1.23
N ASN A 135 -2.08 -17.44 1.05
CA ASN A 135 -3.46 -17.77 1.44
C ASN A 135 -3.71 -17.87 2.95
N SER A 136 -2.74 -17.58 3.81
CA SER A 136 -3.02 -17.44 5.25
C SER A 136 -3.75 -16.12 5.52
N ILE A 137 -4.62 -16.14 6.52
CA ILE A 137 -5.38 -14.97 6.96
C ILE A 137 -4.76 -14.48 8.27
N GLU A 138 -4.39 -13.20 8.31
CA GLU A 138 -3.89 -12.52 9.50
C GLU A 138 -4.94 -11.51 9.97
N CYS A 139 -5.41 -11.65 11.20
CA CYS A 139 -6.44 -10.78 11.77
C CYS A 139 -5.85 -9.84 12.80
N PHE A 140 -6.31 -8.59 12.77
CA PHE A 140 -5.91 -7.55 13.70
C PHE A 140 -7.11 -7.21 14.57
N PRO A 141 -6.95 -7.01 15.88
CA PRO A 141 -8.03 -6.47 16.70
C PRO A 141 -8.30 -5.02 16.29
N TRP A 142 -9.53 -4.56 16.50
CA TRP A 142 -9.81 -3.13 16.45
C TRP A 142 -8.94 -2.38 17.46
N PRO A 143 -8.40 -1.19 17.11
CA PRO A 143 -7.71 -0.34 18.08
C PRO A 143 -8.61 -0.05 19.28
N SER A 144 -8.03 -0.05 20.48
CA SER A 144 -8.72 0.42 21.68
C SER A 144 -8.72 1.95 21.66
N ASP A 145 -9.86 2.57 21.96
CA ASP A 145 -9.94 4.01 22.24
C ASP A 145 -9.12 4.41 23.47
#